data_AF-A0A0Q5SNW1-F1
#
_entry.id   AF-A0A0Q5SNW1-F1
#
_cell.length_a   1.000
_cell.length_b   1.000
_cell.length_c   1.000
_cell.angle_alpha   90.00
_cell.angle_beta   90.00
_cell.angle_gamma   90.00
#
_symmetry.space_group_name_H-M   'P 1'
#
loop_
_entity.id
_entity.type
_entity.pdbx_description
1 polymer ?
#
loop_
_entity_poly.entity_id
_entity_poly.type
_entity_poly.pdbx_seq_one_letter_code
_entity_poly.pdbx_strand_id
1 'polypeptide(L)' 'CAGVCPETCEYRSKYCVPLCGPPCRCKRGFVYNIPRSACILRSDCPKGIVQSKSGIYRVFL' A
#
# COMPACT_ATOMS: atom_id res chain seq x y z
N CYS A 1 -13.13 -4.52 6.42
CA CYS A 1 -12.35 -3.33 6.05
C CYS A 1 -10.94 -3.69 5.61
N ALA A 2 -10.30 -2.77 4.89
CA ALA A 2 -8.87 -2.78 4.67
C ALA A 2 -8.11 -2.43 5.95
N GLY A 3 -6.86 -2.87 6.04
CA GLY A 3 -5.94 -2.35 7.05
C GLY A 3 -5.49 -0.94 6.69
N VAL A 4 -4.98 -0.22 7.68
CA VAL A 4 -4.40 1.12 7.51
C VAL A 4 -3.05 1.14 6.78
N CYS A 5 -2.39 -0.01 6.67
CA CYS A 5 -1.13 -0.19 5.96
C CYS A 5 -1.32 -1.05 4.69
N PRO A 6 -1.80 -0.48 3.58
CA PRO A 6 -1.76 -1.16 2.29
C PRO A 6 -0.29 -1.30 1.82
N GLU A 7 -0.02 -2.28 0.95
CA GLU A 7 1.22 -2.29 0.18
C GLU A 7 1.14 -1.19 -0.89
N THR A 8 2.16 -0.34 -0.97
CA THR A 8 2.30 0.71 -2.00
C THR A 8 3.52 0.44 -2.87
N CYS A 9 3.68 1.21 -3.95
CA CYS A 9 4.88 1.12 -4.79
C CYS A 9 6.17 1.43 -4.00
N GLU A 10 6.09 2.36 -3.06
CA GLU A 10 7.22 2.88 -2.31
C GLU A 10 7.45 2.16 -0.98
N TYR A 11 6.39 1.63 -0.37
CA TYR A 11 6.44 1.07 0.98
C TYR A 11 5.68 -0.24 1.09
N ARG A 12 6.29 -1.20 1.78
CA ARG A 12 5.65 -2.44 2.20
C ARG A 12 5.89 -2.64 3.69
N SER A 13 4.90 -2.25 4.47
CA SER A 13 4.91 -2.39 5.93
C SER A 13 5.14 -3.85 6.33
N LYS A 14 6.18 -4.10 7.13
CA LYS A 14 6.50 -5.46 7.63
C LYS A 14 5.53 -5.88 8.74
N TYR A 15 5.12 -4.91 9.54
CA TYR A 15 4.13 -5.06 10.60
C TYR A 15 3.06 -3.99 10.41
N CYS A 16 1.80 -4.35 10.65
CA CYS A 16 0.71 -3.38 10.68
C CYS A 16 -0.17 -3.65 11.89
N VAL A 17 -0.60 -2.57 12.53
CA VAL A 17 -1.57 -2.60 13.62
C VAL A 17 -2.94 -3.04 13.07
N PRO A 18 -3.74 -3.81 13.84
CA PRO A 18 -5.06 -4.30 13.43
C PRO A 18 -6.11 -3.19 13.50
N LEU A 19 -5.85 -2.08 12.82
CA LEU A 19 -6.76 -0.95 12.69
C LEU A 19 -7.52 -1.04 11.37
N CYS A 20 -8.81 -0.73 11.45
CA CYS A 20 -9.73 -0.72 10.34
C CYS A 20 -9.55 0.60 9.57
N GLY A 21 -9.02 0.52 8.35
CA GLY A 21 -8.86 1.64 7.44
C GLY A 21 -10.03 1.71 6.45
N PRO A 22 -9.78 1.97 5.15
CA PRO A 22 -10.85 2.16 4.17
C PRO A 22 -11.73 0.91 4.01
N PRO A 23 -12.94 1.05 3.44
CA PRO A 23 -13.88 -0.05 3.33
C PRO A 23 -13.35 -1.20 2.46
N CYS A 24 -12.53 -0.87 1.45
CA CYS A 24 -12.10 -1.79 0.39
C CYS A 24 -10.58 -2.04 0.38
N ARG A 25 -10.18 -3.27 0.04
CA ARG A 25 -8.78 -3.67 -0.17
C ARG A 25 -8.45 -3.73 -1.66
N CYS A 26 -7.20 -3.47 -2.02
CA CYS A 26 -6.72 -3.75 -3.38
C CYS A 26 -6.83 -5.25 -3.71
N LYS A 27 -7.10 -5.56 -4.99
CA LYS A 27 -7.08 -6.93 -5.51
C LYS A 27 -5.67 -7.52 -5.40
N ARG A 28 -5.57 -8.85 -5.40
CA ARG A 28 -4.26 -9.53 -5.42
C ARG A 28 -3.46 -9.11 -6.66
N GLY A 29 -2.18 -8.78 -6.48
CA GLY A 29 -1.31 -8.27 -7.54
C GLY A 29 -1.39 -6.75 -7.75
N PHE A 30 -2.29 -6.05 -7.06
CA PHE A 30 -2.40 -4.59 -7.07
C PHE A 30 -1.84 -4.00 -5.77
N VAL A 31 -1.27 -2.80 -5.89
CA VAL A 31 -0.74 -2.00 -4.78
C VAL A 31 -1.40 -0.63 -4.80
N TYR A 32 -1.53 -0.04 -3.62
CA TYR A 32 -2.11 1.29 -3.50
C TYR A 32 -1.11 2.35 -3.94
N ASN A 33 -1.50 3.17 -4.91
CA ASN A 33 -0.74 4.30 -5.36
C ASN A 33 -1.31 5.55 -4.68
N ILE A 34 -0.51 6.14 -3.78
CA ILE A 34 -0.87 7.32 -3.00
C ILE A 34 -1.19 8.51 -3.92
N PRO A 35 -0.34 8.88 -4.90
CA PRO A 35 -0.62 10.07 -5.72
C PRO A 35 -1.87 9.93 -6.60
N ARG A 36 -2.20 8.71 -7.07
CA ARG A 36 -3.43 8.44 -7.82
C ARG A 36 -4.65 8.13 -6.94
N SER A 37 -4.45 7.99 -5.62
CA SER A 37 -5.47 7.51 -4.67
C SER A 37 -6.22 6.25 -5.15
N ALA A 38 -5.50 5.34 -5.80
CA ALA A 38 -6.08 4.18 -6.46
C ALA A 38 -5.17 2.95 -6.40
N CYS A 39 -5.76 1.76 -6.53
CA CYS A 39 -5.01 0.52 -6.67
C CYS A 39 -4.54 0.35 -8.11
N ILE A 40 -3.23 0.24 -8.32
CA ILE A 40 -2.62 -0.03 -9.63
C ILE A 40 -1.90 -1.36 -9.62
N LEU A 41 -1.61 -1.91 -10.80
CA LEU A 41 -0.78 -3.11 -10.92
C LEU A 41 0.63 -2.82 -10.37
N ARG A 42 1.23 -3.80 -9.69
CA ARG A 42 2.63 -3.67 -9.22
C ARG A 42 3.60 -3.35 -10.36
N SER A 43 3.33 -3.87 -11.55
CA SER A 43 4.11 -3.61 -12.76
C SER A 43 3.93 -2.22 -13.33
N ASP A 44 2.87 -1.50 -12.93
CA ASP A 44 2.60 -0.10 -13.30
C ASP A 44 3.31 0.89 -12.37
N CYS A 45 3.95 0.40 -11.30
CA CYS A 45 4.76 1.26 -10.43
C CYS A 45 5.90 1.92 -11.23
N PRO A 46 6.24 3.19 -10.92
CA PRO A 46 7.31 3.90 -11.59
C PRO A 46 8.62 3.11 -11.57
N LYS A 47 9.18 2.87 -12.76
CA LYS A 47 10.47 2.18 -12.92
C LYS A 47 11.56 3.08 -12.34
N GLY A 48 12.01 2.79 -11.13
CA GLY A 48 12.97 3.61 -10.38
C GLY A 48 12.67 3.67 -8.88
N ILE A 49 11.45 3.31 -8.47
CA ILE A 49 11.08 3.21 -7.06
C ILE A 49 11.47 1.83 -6.53
N VAL A 50 12.38 1.80 -5.55
CA VAL A 50 12.68 0.59 -4.77
C VAL A 50 11.75 0.57 -3.57
N GLN A 51 10.85 -0.41 -3.54
CA GLN A 51 9.90 -0.58 -2.43
C GLN A 51 10.65 -0.81 -1.11
N SER A 52 10.56 0.14 -0.19
CA SER A 52 11.12 0.04 1.16
C SER A 52 10.29 -0.93 1.98
N LYS A 53 10.95 -1.94 2.57
CA LYS A 53 10.33 -2.98 3.42
C LYS A 53 10.57 -2.75 4.91
N SER A 54 11.09 -1.58 5.26
CA SER A 54 11.53 -1.24 6.61
C SER A 54 10.52 -0.32 7.29
N GLY A 55 9.97 -0.78 8.42
CA GLY A 55 9.08 0.02 9.27
C GLY A 55 7.58 -0.24 9.07
N ILE A 56 6.80 0.68 9.67
CA ILE A 56 5.33 0.69 9.62
C ILE A 56 4.93 1.98 8.90
N TYR A 57 4.35 1.84 7.71
CA TYR A 57 3.83 2.96 6.93
C TYR A 57 2.31 2.91 6.93
N ARG A 58 1.68 3.90 7.57
CA ARG A 58 0.23 4.04 7.67
C ARG A 58 -0.24 5.04 6.62
N VAL A 59 -0.92 4.55 5.60
CA VAL A 59 -1.41 5.39 4.49
C VAL A 59 -2.77 5.99 4.84
N PHE A 60 -3.60 5.21 5.53
CA PHE A 60 -4.93 5.63 5.95
C PHE A 60 -4.91 5.82 7.46
N LEU A 61 -5.15 7.05 7.91
CA LEU A 61 -5.30 7.43 9.32
C LEU A 61 -6.66 8.09 9.51
#